data_AF-A0AAV5YHL4-F1
#
_entry.id   AF-A0AAV5YHL4-F1
#
_cell.length_a   1.000
_cell.length_b   1.000
_cell.length_c   1.000
_cell.angle_alpha   90.00
_cell.angle_beta   90.00
_cell.angle_gamma   90.00
#
_symmetry.space_group_name_H-M   'P 1'
#
loop_
_entity.id
_entity.type
_entity.pdbx_description
1 polymer ?
#
loop_
_entity_poly.entity_id
_entity_poly.type
_entity_poly.pdbx_seq_one_letter_code
_entity_poly.pdbx_strand_id
1 'polypeptide(L)' 'MHFEVEVYRNETGDWVATAVEHAVSVNGRTEQEALTRLLDALTQHFKNRPRGDGHA' A
#
# COMPACT_ATOMS: atom_id res chain seq x y z
N MET A 1 0.29 5.58 13.65
CA MET A 1 0.31 4.21 13.10
C MET A 1 1.64 4.05 12.41
N HIS A 2 2.48 3.13 12.87
CA HIS A 2 3.71 2.73 12.19
C HIS A 2 3.51 1.30 11.73
N PHE A 3 3.98 0.99 10.52
CA PHE A 3 3.93 -0.34 9.95
C PHE A 3 5.18 -0.56 9.12
N GLU A 4 5.61 -1.81 9.03
CA GLU A 4 6.82 -2.17 8.32
C GLU A 4 6.56 -2.19 6.81
N VAL A 5 7.38 -1.44 6.07
CA VAL A 5 7.31 -1.34 4.62
C VAL A 5 8.63 -1.83 4.04
N GLU A 6 8.54 -2.88 3.24
CA GLU A 6 9.66 -3.36 2.44
C GLU A 6 9.70 -2.58 1.12
N VAL A 7 10.81 -1.91 0.84
CA VAL A 7 11.04 -1.19 -0.41
C VAL A 7 12.26 -1.77 -1.10
N TYR A 8 12.08 -2.18 -2.36
CA TYR A 8 13.16 -2.70 -3.18
C TYR A 8 12.99 -2.30 -4.64
N ARG A 9 14.07 -2.35 -5.41
CA ARG A 9 14.03 -2.15 -6.85
C ARG A 9 13.96 -3.50 -7.54
N ASN A 10 12.99 -3.68 -8.42
CA ASN A 10 12.83 -4.94 -9.16
C ASN A 10 13.74 -4.99 -10.40
N GLU A 11 13.71 -6.13 -11.08
CA GLU A 11 14.49 -6.38 -12.31
C GLU A 11 14.11 -5.48 -13.49
N THR A 12 12.90 -4.93 -13.51
CA THR A 12 12.45 -3.98 -14.54
C THR A 12 12.94 -2.56 -14.27
N GLY A 13 13.55 -2.33 -13.11
CA GLY A 13 14.07 -1.03 -12.68
C GLY A 13 13.04 -0.16 -11.98
N ASP A 14 11.85 -0.68 -11.71
CA ASP A 14 10.78 -0.04 -10.94
C ASP A 14 10.99 -0.24 -9.44
N TRP A 15 10.48 0.71 -8.67
CA TRP A 15 10.46 0.65 -7.21
C TRP A 15 9.20 -0.03 -6.72
N VAL A 16 9.36 -1.09 -5.95
CA VAL A 16 8.27 -1.84 -5.35
C VAL A 16 8.25 -1.55 -3.86
N ALA A 17 7.09 -1.15 -3.34
CA ALA A 17 6.86 -0.92 -1.92
C ALA A 17 5.74 -1.85 -1.44
N THR A 18 6.03 -2.63 -0.40
CA THR A 18 5.12 -3.64 0.15
C THR A 18 4.93 -3.41 1.64
N ALA A 19 3.69 -3.17 2.06
CA ALA A 19 3.30 -3.15 3.46
C ALA A 19 3.10 -4.59 3.94
N VAL A 20 4.07 -5.11 4.72
CA VAL A 20 4.12 -6.52 5.14
C VAL A 20 2.89 -6.88 5.97
N GLU A 21 2.51 -6.00 6.91
CA GLU A 21 1.39 -6.24 7.82
C GLU A 21 0.01 -6.23 7.15
N HIS A 22 -0.10 -5.61 5.98
CA HIS A 22 -1.37 -5.47 5.25
C HIS A 22 -1.40 -6.29 3.95
N ALA A 23 -0.29 -6.94 3.60
CA ALA A 23 -0.10 -7.61 2.31
C ALA A 23 -0.48 -6.72 1.10
N VAL A 24 -0.26 -5.40 1.21
CA VAL A 24 -0.52 -4.44 0.14
C VAL A 24 0.81 -4.11 -0.53
N SER A 25 0.91 -4.39 -1.82
CA SER A 25 2.09 -4.16 -2.64
C SER A 25 1.77 -3.23 -3.80
N VAL A 26 2.63 -2.24 -4.04
CA VAL A 26 2.52 -1.31 -5.16
C VAL A 26 3.86 -1.10 -5.83
N ASN A 27 3.84 -0.65 -7.08
CA ASN A 27 5.02 -0.25 -7.82
C ASN A 27 4.95 1.22 -8.27
N GLY A 28 6.12 1.82 -8.45
CA GLY A 28 6.29 3.19 -8.92
C GLY A 28 7.62 3.38 -9.62
N ARG A 29 7.74 4.45 -10.40
CA ARG A 29 8.99 4.76 -11.13
C ARG A 29 10.09 5.29 -10.21
N THR A 30 9.72 5.79 -9.03
CA THR A 30 10.61 6.31 -8.00
C THR A 30 10.16 5.84 -6.61
N GLU A 31 11.06 5.82 -5.63
CA GLU A 31 10.74 5.46 -4.23
C GLU A 31 9.58 6.27 -3.68
N GLN A 32 9.60 7.59 -3.89
CA GLN A 32 8.60 8.49 -3.38
C GLN A 32 7.22 8.25 -4.02
N GLU A 33 7.18 7.91 -5.31
CA GLU A 33 5.94 7.56 -6.01
C GLU A 33 5.39 6.23 -5.49
N ALA A 34 6.25 5.22 -5.31
CA ALA A 34 5.85 3.92 -4.76
C ALA A 34 5.28 4.07 -3.34
N LEU A 35 5.92 4.87 -2.48
CA LEU A 35 5.42 5.17 -1.13
C LEU A 35 4.08 5.91 -1.14
N THR A 36 3.95 6.93 -2.01
CA THR A 36 2.68 7.69 -2.13
C THR A 36 1.54 6.77 -2.56
N ARG A 37 1.79 5.88 -3.55
CA ARG A 37 0.82 4.88 -4.00
C ARG A 37 0.49 3.88 -2.92
N LEU A 38 1.46 3.49 -2.09
CA LEU A 38 1.25 2.55 -0.99
C LEU A 38 0.30 3.15 0.04
N LEU A 39 0.52 4.42 0.40
CA LEU A 39 -0.34 5.15 1.33
C LEU A 39 -1.77 5.31 0.80
N ASP A 40 -1.93 5.59 -0.49
CA ASP A 40 -3.25 5.68 -1.13
C ASP A 40 -3.95 4.30 -1.15
N ALA A 41 -3.24 3.25 -1.54
CA ALA A 41 -3.75 1.88 -1.55
C ALA A 41 -4.15 1.40 -0.13
N LEU A 42 -3.34 1.71 0.89
CA LEU A 42 -3.68 1.44 2.29
C LEU A 42 -4.92 2.24 2.71
N THR A 43 -5.00 3.52 2.37
CA THR A 43 -6.17 4.36 2.68
C THR A 43 -7.44 3.78 2.06
N GLN A 44 -7.39 3.33 0.81
CA GLN A 44 -8.51 2.66 0.15
C GLN A 44 -8.83 1.32 0.82
N HIS A 45 -7.83 0.54 1.19
CA HIS A 45 -8.01 -0.74 1.89
C HIS A 45 -8.72 -0.55 3.25
N PHE A 46 -8.35 0.49 4.01
CA PHE A 46 -9.02 0.83 5.27
C PHE A 46 -10.42 1.40 5.08
N LYS A 47 -10.65 2.21 4.03
CA LYS A 47 -11.99 2.74 3.69
C LYS A 47 -12.93 1.66 3.20
N ASN A 48 -12.43 0.67 2.47
CA ASN A 48 -13.22 -0.41 1.88
C ASN A 48 -13.44 -1.58 2.84
N ARG A 49 -12.90 -1.52 4.07
CA ARG A 49 -13.36 -2.39 5.15
C ARG A 49 -14.68 -1.78 5.66
N PRO A 50 -15.86 -2.34 5.30
CA PRO A 50 -17.12 -1.79 5.75
C PRO A 50 -17.11 -1.84 7.29
N ARG A 51 -17.13 -0.66 7.92
CA ARG A 51 -17.91 -0.55 9.16
C ARG A 51 -19.29 -1.02 8.77
N GLY A 52 -19.75 -2.10 9.39
CA GLY A 52 -20.96 -2.80 9.00
C GLY A 52 -22.05 -1.84 8.53
N ASP A 53 -22.44 -2.00 7.27
CA ASP A 53 -23.77 -1.64 6.80
C ASP A 53 -24.74 -2.56 7.55
N GLY A 54 -25.08 -2.13 8.76
CA GLY A 54 -26.15 -2.68 9.56
C GLY A 54 -27.43 -1.99 9.15
N HIS A 55 -28.04 -2.51 8.10
CA HIS A 55 -29.44 -2.33 7.77
C HIS A 55 -30.31 -2.63 9.00
N ALA A 56 -31.10 -1.64 9.45
CA ALA A 56 -32.32 -1.82 10.24
C ALA A 56 -33.21 -0.57 10.12
#